data_AF-A0A167GU98-F1
#
_entry.id   AF-A0A167GU98-F1
#
_cell.length_a   1.000
_cell.length_b   1.000
_cell.length_c   1.000
_cell.angle_alpha   90.00
_cell.angle_beta   90.00
_cell.angle_gamma   90.00
#
_symmetry.space_group_name_H-M   'P 1'
#
loop_
_entity.id
_entity.type
_entity.pdbx_description
1 polymer ?
#
loop_
_entity_poly.entity_id
_entity_poly.type
_entity_poly.pdbx_seq_one_letter_code
_entity_poly.pdbx_strand_id
1 'polypeptide(L)'
;MRIFSLRCTELSLWKELLPGEEEEDAKWLWIWVNPTAASRTFLLAITAGSFIGHKVFYIVAPITDRKEPTAQLIKKWWPSVPINGEMTGNAGFFDCSKAKRMLGWVHAKWE
;
A
#
# COMPACT_ATOMS: atom_id res chain seq x y z
N MET A 1 24.71 10.38 -5.60
CA MET A 1 23.38 10.96 -5.33
C MET A 1 22.42 9.86 -4.88
N ARG A 2 21.49 10.17 -3.97
CA ARG A 2 20.45 9.24 -3.47
C ARG A 2 19.09 9.75 -3.93
N ILE A 3 18.28 8.90 -4.56
CA ILE A 3 16.94 9.25 -5.03
C ILE A 3 15.94 8.22 -4.48
N PHE A 4 14.96 8.73 -3.74
CA PHE A 4 13.83 7.96 -3.22
C PHE A 4 12.60 8.34 -4.04
N SER A 5 12.03 7.38 -4.76
CA SER A 5 10.73 7.57 -5.42
C SER A 5 9.66 6.92 -4.55
N LEU A 6 8.87 7.75 -3.88
CA LEU A 6 7.79 7.33 -3.00
C LEU A 6 6.49 7.28 -3.80
N ARG A 7 5.84 6.11 -3.84
CA ARG A 7 4.55 5.93 -4.51
C ARG A 7 3.45 5.84 -3.46
N CYS A 8 2.69 6.93 -3.36
CA CYS A 8 1.45 7.05 -2.60
C CYS A 8 0.33 7.24 -3.62
N THR A 9 -0.75 6.46 -3.54
CA THR A 9 -1.83 6.55 -4.54
C THR A 9 -3.08 7.21 -3.96
N GLU A 10 -3.47 6.87 -2.73
CA GLU A 10 -4.62 7.46 -2.05
C GLU A 10 -4.32 7.75 -0.58
N LEU A 11 -4.48 9.01 -0.18
CA LEU A 11 -4.21 9.51 1.18
C LEU A 11 -5.53 9.69 1.92
N SER A 12 -5.97 8.66 2.62
CA SER A 12 -7.30 8.64 3.26
C SER A 12 -7.20 8.07 4.68
N LEU A 13 -7.97 8.63 5.61
CA LEU A 13 -8.18 7.99 6.90
C LEU A 13 -9.13 6.81 6.73
N TRP A 14 -8.94 5.75 7.54
CA TRP A 14 -9.80 4.57 7.47
C TRP A 14 -11.30 4.90 7.62
N LYS A 15 -11.62 5.87 8.49
CA LYS A 15 -13.01 6.32 8.75
C LYS A 15 -13.63 7.09 7.57
N GLU A 16 -12.81 7.56 6.65
CA GLU A 16 -13.20 8.38 5.49
C GLU A 16 -13.27 7.56 4.20
N LEU A 17 -12.82 6.30 4.23
CA LEU A 17 -12.93 5.35 3.11
C LEU A 17 -14.40 4.91 3.00
N LEU A 18 -15.19 5.74 2.32
CA LEU A 18 -16.51 5.34 1.83
C LEU A 18 -16.31 4.52 0.56
N PRO A 19 -17.03 3.39 0.41
CA PRO A 19 -16.96 2.62 -0.83
C PRO A 19 -17.39 3.52 -1.98
N GLY A 20 -16.50 3.68 -2.96
CA GLY A 20 -16.78 4.34 -4.21
C GLY A 20 -17.62 3.44 -5.12
N GLU A 21 -17.65 3.80 -6.41
CA GLU A 21 -18.26 2.94 -7.42
C GLU A 21 -17.43 1.65 -7.55
N GLU A 22 -18.06 0.48 -7.44
CA GLU A 22 -17.33 -0.79 -7.27
C GLU A 22 -16.30 -1.07 -8.37
N GLU A 23 -16.60 -0.71 -9.62
CA GLU A 23 -15.70 -0.91 -10.76
C GLU A 23 -14.48 0.01 -10.70
N GLU A 24 -14.67 1.27 -10.28
CA GLU A 24 -13.57 2.22 -10.16
C GLU A 24 -12.65 1.82 -9.01
N ASP A 25 -13.22 1.45 -7.86
CA ASP A 25 -12.47 0.94 -6.72
C ASP A 25 -11.64 -0.31 -7.08
N ALA A 26 -12.20 -1.19 -7.92
CA ALA A 26 -11.51 -2.38 -8.42
C ALA A 26 -10.32 -2.05 -9.34
N LYS A 27 -10.41 -0.98 -10.14
CA LYS A 27 -9.29 -0.48 -10.96
C LYS A 27 -8.15 0.08 -10.10
N TRP A 28 -8.50 0.71 -8.98
CA TRP A 28 -7.53 1.21 -8.01
C TRP A 28 -7.04 0.15 -7.01
N LEU A 29 -7.54 -1.09 -7.11
CA LEU A 29 -7.17 -2.22 -6.26
C LEU A 29 -7.39 -1.95 -4.76
N TRP A 30 -8.35 -1.09 -4.41
CA TRP A 30 -8.74 -0.83 -3.02
C TRP A 30 -7.59 -0.35 -2.13
N ILE A 31 -6.62 0.32 -2.73
CA ILE A 31 -5.40 0.76 -2.05
C ILE A 31 -5.62 2.09 -1.36
N TRP A 32 -4.96 2.25 -0.22
CA TRP A 32 -5.00 3.48 0.54
C TRP A 32 -3.73 3.58 1.38
N VAL A 33 -3.43 4.75 1.92
CA VAL A 33 -2.42 4.94 2.95
C VAL A 33 -2.89 5.98 3.94
N ASN A 34 -2.67 5.71 5.22
CA ASN A 34 -2.95 6.69 6.26
C ASN A 34 -2.03 7.91 6.05
N PRO A 35 -2.56 9.15 6.01
CA PRO A 35 -1.75 10.35 5.75
C PRO A 35 -0.57 10.52 6.71
N THR A 36 -0.72 10.16 7.98
CA THR A 36 0.36 10.17 8.99
C THR A 36 1.42 9.12 8.71
N ALA A 37 1.04 7.95 8.23
CA ALA A 37 2.00 6.93 7.81
C ALA A 37 2.76 7.37 6.55
N ALA A 38 2.06 7.97 5.58
CA ALA A 38 2.67 8.52 4.37
C ALA A 38 3.66 9.64 4.70
N SER A 39 3.27 10.60 5.54
CA SER A 39 4.11 11.76 5.90
C SER A 39 5.42 11.36 6.58
N ARG A 40 5.39 10.37 7.46
CA ARG A 40 6.59 9.81 8.12
C ARG A 40 7.61 9.28 7.11
N THR A 41 7.18 8.81 5.95
CA THR A 41 8.07 8.28 4.92
C THR A 41 9.01 9.35 4.38
N PHE A 42 8.58 10.60 4.24
CA PHE A 42 9.46 11.66 3.74
C PHE A 42 10.66 11.88 4.67
N LEU A 43 10.41 11.90 5.98
CA LEU A 43 11.48 12.00 6.97
C LEU A 43 12.39 10.76 6.95
N LEU A 44 11.80 9.56 6.86
CA LEU A 44 12.56 8.31 6.75
C LEU A 44 13.40 8.27 5.46
N ALA A 45 12.91 8.77 4.34
CA ALA A 45 13.66 8.82 3.09
C ALA A 45 14.92 9.70 3.21
N ILE A 46 14.85 10.80 3.98
CA ILE A 46 15.99 11.70 4.15
C ILE A 46 17.00 11.11 5.15
N THR A 47 16.50 10.44 6.20
CA THR A 47 17.30 9.99 7.35
C THR A 47 17.72 8.53 7.30
N ALA A 48 17.08 7.69 6.48
CA ALA A 48 17.44 6.27 6.30
C ALA A 48 18.85 6.13 5.67
N GLY A 49 19.46 4.97 5.96
CA GLY A 49 20.88 4.67 5.75
C GLY A 49 21.43 4.81 4.32
N SER A 50 22.62 4.25 4.09
CA SER A 50 23.36 4.45 2.85
C SER A 50 22.85 3.53 1.73
N PHE A 51 22.30 4.11 0.68
CA PHE A 51 22.32 3.52 -0.66
C PHE A 51 22.70 4.57 -1.69
N ILE A 52 23.16 4.11 -2.86
CA ILE A 52 23.51 4.97 -4.00
C ILE A 52 22.52 4.69 -5.13
N GLY A 53 22.16 5.73 -5.88
CA GLY A 53 21.30 5.62 -7.05
C GLY A 53 19.82 5.87 -6.73
N HIS A 54 18.93 5.22 -7.48
CA HIS A 54 17.49 5.43 -7.44
C HIS A 54 16.76 4.17 -6.97
N LYS A 55 15.83 4.33 -6.02
CA LYS A 55 14.95 3.25 -5.56
C LYS A 55 13.50 3.72 -5.42
N VAL A 56 12.58 2.92 -5.96
CA VAL A 56 11.13 3.07 -5.79
C VAL A 56 10.65 2.34 -4.54
N PHE A 57 9.75 2.94 -3.79
CA PHE A 57 9.11 2.39 -2.58
C PHE A 57 7.60 2.54 -2.68
N TYR A 58 6.87 1.44 -2.48
CA TYR A 58 5.42 1.47 -2.31
C TYR A 58 5.10 1.86 -0.87
N ILE A 59 4.35 2.95 -0.72
CA ILE A 59 3.96 3.54 0.56
C ILE A 59 2.43 3.45 0.60
N VAL A 60 1.96 2.23 0.81
CA VAL A 60 0.55 1.85 0.79
C VAL A 60 0.24 0.92 1.97
N ALA A 61 -1.01 0.89 2.39
CA ALA A 61 -1.46 -0.05 3.42
C ALA A 61 -1.18 -1.49 2.96
N PRO A 62 -0.72 -2.38 3.85
CA PRO A 62 -0.55 -3.79 3.54
C PRO A 62 -1.88 -4.53 3.43
N ILE A 63 -3.01 -3.83 3.58
CA ILE A 63 -4.37 -4.35 3.53
C ILE A 63 -5.24 -3.47 2.63
N THR A 64 -6.28 -4.06 2.03
CA THR A 64 -7.33 -3.33 1.31
C THR A 64 -8.22 -2.54 2.26
N ASP A 65 -8.96 -1.56 1.74
CA ASP A 65 -10.03 -0.85 2.46
C ASP A 65 -11.34 -1.65 2.58
N ARG A 66 -11.48 -2.72 1.78
CA ARG A 66 -12.67 -3.58 1.73
C ARG A 66 -12.82 -4.45 2.97
N LYS A 67 -14.06 -4.80 3.29
CA LYS A 67 -14.40 -5.78 4.34
C LYS A 67 -14.30 -7.21 3.80
N GLU A 68 -14.62 -7.38 2.53
CA GLU A 68 -14.54 -8.62 1.79
C GLU A 68 -13.11 -9.16 1.76
N PRO A 69 -12.91 -10.48 1.90
CA PRO A 69 -11.59 -11.08 1.73
C PRO A 69 -11.03 -10.81 0.34
N THR A 70 -9.74 -10.49 0.25
CA THR A 70 -9.02 -10.18 -0.99
C THR A 70 -9.20 -11.27 -2.05
N ALA A 71 -9.20 -12.55 -1.64
CA ALA A 71 -9.43 -13.66 -2.56
C ALA A 71 -10.80 -13.62 -3.26
N GLN A 72 -11.84 -13.13 -2.58
CA GLN A 72 -13.17 -12.97 -3.18
C GLN A 72 -13.18 -11.81 -4.19
N LEU A 73 -12.52 -10.70 -3.85
CA LEU A 73 -12.36 -9.55 -4.74
C LEU A 73 -11.61 -9.92 -6.02
N ILE A 74 -10.53 -10.70 -5.90
CA ILE A 74 -9.77 -11.20 -7.06
C ILE A 74 -10.65 -12.07 -7.94
N LYS A 75 -11.40 -13.02 -7.36
CA LYS A 75 -12.29 -13.89 -8.13
C LYS A 75 -13.40 -13.11 -8.85
N LYS A 76 -13.89 -12.02 -8.25
CA LYS A 76 -14.95 -11.17 -8.82
C LYS A 76 -14.42 -10.31 -9.98
N TRP A 77 -13.30 -9.63 -9.77
CA TRP A 77 -12.83 -8.57 -10.68
C TRP A 77 -11.68 -9.01 -11.59
N TRP A 78 -10.80 -9.89 -11.12
CA TRP A 78 -9.56 -10.27 -11.79
C TRP A 78 -9.31 -11.80 -11.79
N PRO A 79 -10.29 -12.64 -12.21
CA PRO A 79 -10.23 -14.09 -12.05
C PRO A 79 -9.10 -14.77 -12.82
N SER A 80 -8.57 -14.12 -13.85
CA SER A 80 -7.52 -14.66 -14.71
C SER A 80 -6.13 -14.10 -14.41
N VAL A 81 -6.00 -13.21 -13.42
CA VAL A 81 -4.72 -12.58 -13.07
C VAL A 81 -3.92 -13.51 -12.14
N PRO A 82 -2.68 -13.88 -12.50
CA PRO A 82 -1.83 -14.66 -11.62
C PRO A 82 -1.51 -13.90 -10.33
N ILE A 83 -1.59 -14.59 -9.20
CA ILE A 83 -1.28 -14.03 -7.88
C ILE A 83 0.10 -14.51 -7.44
N ASN A 84 0.94 -13.59 -7.01
CA ASN A 84 2.21 -13.90 -6.36
C ASN A 84 2.07 -13.73 -4.83
N GLY A 85 2.24 -14.82 -4.08
CA GLY A 85 2.11 -14.83 -2.62
C GLY A 85 0.72 -15.25 -2.13
N GLU A 86 0.53 -15.25 -0.81
CA GLU A 86 -0.75 -15.62 -0.17
C GLU A 86 -1.66 -14.41 0.01
N MET A 87 -2.93 -14.52 -0.41
CA MET A 87 -3.95 -13.47 -0.27
C MET A 87 -4.91 -13.80 0.87
N THR A 88 -4.39 -13.82 2.10
CA THR A 88 -5.16 -14.13 3.31
C THR A 88 -5.91 -12.90 3.83
N GLY A 89 -7.16 -13.07 4.26
CA GLY A 89 -7.96 -11.99 4.83
C GLY A 89 -8.08 -10.82 3.84
N ASN A 90 -7.70 -9.63 4.29
CA ASN A 90 -7.79 -8.38 3.52
C ASN A 90 -6.41 -7.93 3.01
N ALA A 91 -5.49 -8.87 2.74
CA ALA A 91 -4.16 -8.56 2.22
C ALA A 91 -4.20 -7.62 1.00
N GLY A 92 -3.35 -6.60 1.00
CA GLY A 92 -3.23 -5.64 -0.10
C GLY A 92 -2.45 -6.19 -1.28
N PHE A 93 -2.60 -5.55 -2.44
CA PHE A 93 -2.02 -6.00 -3.70
C PHE A 93 -0.55 -5.58 -3.93
N PHE A 94 0.00 -4.75 -3.06
CA PHE A 94 1.35 -4.18 -3.20
C PHE A 94 2.29 -4.65 -2.10
N ASP A 95 3.48 -5.12 -2.50
CA ASP A 95 4.52 -5.50 -1.55
C ASP A 95 5.25 -4.27 -0.97
N CYS A 96 4.93 -3.96 0.28
CA CYS A 96 5.55 -2.89 1.06
C CYS A 96 6.79 -3.34 1.85
N SER A 97 7.23 -4.60 1.72
CA SER A 97 8.34 -5.18 2.49
C SER A 97 9.66 -4.42 2.30
N LYS A 98 9.87 -3.84 1.12
CA LYS A 98 11.04 -3.02 0.81
C LYS A 98 11.11 -1.75 1.64
N ALA A 99 9.98 -1.06 1.83
CA ALA A 99 9.90 0.16 2.65
C ALA A 99 10.18 -0.19 4.12
N LYS A 100 9.62 -1.30 4.61
CA LYS A 100 9.92 -1.81 5.96
C LYS A 100 11.40 -2.15 6.14
N ARG A 101 11.98 -2.94 5.22
CA ARG A 101 13.36 -3.43 5.32
C ARG A 101 14.39 -2.30 5.21
N MET A 102 14.18 -1.35 4.31
CA MET A 102 15.19 -0.32 3.99
C MET A 102 15.00 0.98 4.76
N LEU A 103 13.76 1.35 5.09
CA LEU A 103 13.44 2.63 5.73
C LEU A 103 12.95 2.45 7.16
N GLY A 104 12.70 1.22 7.62
CA GLY A 104 11.97 0.98 8.88
C GLY A 104 10.51 1.42 8.82
N TRP A 105 9.97 1.64 7.61
CA TRP A 105 8.61 2.14 7.45
C TRP A 105 7.56 1.06 7.76
N VAL A 106 6.53 1.44 8.50
CA VAL A 106 5.34 0.63 8.74
C VAL A 106 4.11 1.51 8.58
N HIS A 107 3.06 0.96 7.98
CA HIS A 107 1.74 1.58 8.00
C HIS A 107 1.23 1.60 9.45
N ALA A 108 0.54 2.67 9.86
CA ALA A 108 0.15 2.90 11.25
C ALA A 108 -0.81 1.80 11.75
N LYS A 109 -0.77 1.52 13.06
CA LYS A 109 -1.75 0.62 13.68
C LYS A 109 -3.13 1.29 13.71
N TRP A 110 -4.14 0.47 13.47
CA TRP A 110 -5.56 0.76 13.60
C TRP A 110 -5.86 1.07 15.07
N GLU A 111 -6.31 2.30 15.36
CA GLU A 111 -6.93 2.67 16.64
C GLU A 111 -8.42 2.92 16.44
#